data_AF-A0A0L1I512-F1
#
_entry.id   AF-A0A0L1I512-F1
#
_cell.length_a   1.000
_cell.length_b   1.000
_cell.length_c   1.000
_cell.angle_alpha   90.00
_cell.angle_beta   90.00
_cell.angle_gamma   90.00
#
_symmetry.space_group_name_H-M   'P 1'
#
loop_
_entity.id
_entity.type
_entity.pdbx_description
1 polymer ?
#
loop_
_entity_poly.entity_id
_entity_poly.type
_entity_poly.pdbx_seq_one_letter_code
_entity_poly.pdbx_strand_id
1 'polypeptide(L)'
;MKSSVVSLFIDFYDSYSYNIVHYLTKVNKEKPIVVKADDICYDDFMKYYYDKIDNIVISPGYGNPMLNDKKEKICYRIIKE
;
A
#
# COMPACT_ATOMS: atom_id res chain seq x y z
N MET A 1 0.28 -18.13 17.12
CA MET A 1 0.95 -17.61 15.91
C MET A 1 -0.11 -16.93 15.07
N LYS A 2 0.07 -15.65 14.68
CA LYS A 2 -0.87 -14.98 13.76
C LYS A 2 -0.81 -15.77 12.44
N SER A 3 -1.90 -16.44 12.08
CA SER A 3 -1.93 -17.43 11.00
C SER A 3 -2.02 -16.82 9.61
N SER A 4 -2.30 -15.52 9.52
CA SER A 4 -2.34 -14.73 8.30
C SER A 4 -1.67 -13.37 8.49
N VAL A 5 -1.11 -12.84 7.39
CA VAL A 5 -0.48 -11.52 7.31
C VAL A 5 -1.41 -10.59 6.53
N VAL A 6 -1.85 -9.50 7.15
CA VAL A 6 -2.72 -8.50 6.51
C VAL A 6 -1.86 -7.40 5.91
N SER A 7 -1.75 -7.35 4.59
CA SER A 7 -1.01 -6.31 3.87
C SER A 7 -1.91 -5.15 3.46
N LEU A 8 -1.44 -3.91 3.60
CA LEU A 8 -1.97 -2.77 2.86
C LEU A 8 -1.23 -2.65 1.52
N PHE A 9 -1.95 -2.74 0.41
CA PHE A 9 -1.41 -2.56 -0.92
C PHE A 9 -1.81 -1.17 -1.46
N ILE A 10 -0.82 -0.30 -1.66
CA ILE A 10 -1.01 1.05 -2.22
C ILE A 10 -0.77 1.01 -3.73
N ASP A 11 -1.81 1.22 -4.51
CA ASP A 11 -1.80 1.16 -5.98
C ASP A 11 -1.55 2.54 -6.61
N PHE A 12 -0.46 2.62 -7.38
CA PHE A 12 -0.04 3.75 -8.21
C PHE A 12 -0.47 3.59 -9.67
N TYR A 13 -1.54 2.82 -9.92
CA TYR A 13 -2.12 2.57 -11.24
C TYR A 13 -1.21 1.78 -12.18
N ASP A 14 -0.50 0.78 -11.64
CA ASP A 14 0.38 -0.07 -12.43
C ASP A 14 -0.33 -1.29 -13.00
N SER A 15 0.09 -1.70 -14.20
CA SER A 15 -0.53 -2.83 -14.91
C SER A 15 -0.26 -4.19 -14.22
N TYR A 16 0.74 -4.28 -13.35
CA TYR A 16 1.05 -5.49 -12.59
C TYR A 16 0.42 -5.54 -11.18
N SER A 17 -0.32 -4.51 -10.75
CA SER A 17 -0.93 -4.47 -9.41
C SER A 17 -1.79 -5.70 -9.11
N TYR A 18 -2.59 -6.17 -10.07
CA TYR A 18 -3.40 -7.38 -9.92
C TYR A 18 -2.57 -8.66 -9.73
N ASN A 19 -1.44 -8.75 -10.43
CA ASN A 19 -0.55 -9.92 -10.31
C ASN A 19 0.02 -9.99 -8.90
N ILE A 20 0.50 -8.86 -8.38
CA ILE A 20 1.08 -8.80 -7.02
C ILE A 20 0.00 -9.09 -5.97
N VAL A 21 -1.19 -8.49 -6.09
CA VAL A 21 -2.32 -8.77 -5.19
C VAL A 21 -2.70 -10.25 -5.20
N HIS A 22 -2.69 -10.90 -6.37
CA HIS A 22 -2.96 -12.33 -6.49
C HIS A 22 -1.91 -13.17 -5.73
N TYR A 23 -0.62 -12.88 -5.94
CA TYR A 23 0.47 -13.60 -5.27
C TYR A 23 0.48 -13.36 -3.76
N LEU A 24 0.25 -12.12 -3.31
CA LEU A 24 0.15 -11.77 -1.88
C LEU A 24 -0.97 -12.56 -1.21
N THR A 25 -2.14 -12.62 -1.84
CA THR A 25 -3.28 -13.39 -1.31
C THR A 25 -2.91 -14.86 -1.12
N LYS A 26 -2.21 -15.44 -2.10
CA LYS A 26 -1.80 -16.85 -2.06
C LYS A 26 -0.76 -17.13 -0.97
N VAL A 27 0.23 -16.24 -0.80
CA VAL A 27 1.31 -16.42 0.16
C VAL A 27 0.85 -16.13 1.59
N ASN A 28 0.10 -15.05 1.79
CA ASN A 28 -0.36 -14.62 3.12
C ASN A 28 -1.61 -15.36 3.60
N LYS A 29 -2.28 -16.10 2.69
CA LYS A 29 -3.58 -16.75 2.90
C LYS A 29 -4.68 -15.76 3.31
N GLU A 30 -4.50 -14.50 2.96
CA GLU A 30 -5.38 -13.39 3.32
C GLU A 30 -5.31 -12.33 2.23
N LYS A 31 -6.46 -11.74 1.89
CA LYS A 31 -6.51 -10.75 0.82
C LYS A 31 -5.93 -9.43 1.34
N PRO A 32 -5.02 -8.76 0.61
CA PRO A 32 -4.56 -7.44 1.00
C PRO A 32 -5.69 -6.42 0.93
N ILE A 33 -5.63 -5.42 1.78
CA ILE A 33 -6.44 -4.21 1.67
C ILE A 33 -5.85 -3.38 0.53
N VAL A 34 -6.60 -3.13 -0.54
CA VAL A 34 -6.11 -2.38 -1.70
C VAL A 34 -6.67 -0.96 -1.66
N VAL A 35 -5.79 0.04 -1.73
CA VAL A 35 -6.14 1.47 -1.81
C VAL A 35 -5.38 2.12 -2.95
N LYS A 36 -5.99 3.08 -3.65
CA LYS A 36 -5.26 3.88 -4.64
C LYS A 36 -4.50 4.99 -3.92
N ALA A 37 -3.33 5.34 -4.42
CA ALA A 37 -2.50 6.39 -3.83
C ALA A 37 -3.22 7.76 -3.72
N ASP A 38 -4.18 8.03 -4.61
CA ASP A 38 -4.99 9.27 -4.59
C ASP A 38 -6.09 9.28 -3.52
N ASP A 39 -6.49 8.10 -3.04
CA ASP A 39 -7.68 7.92 -2.19
C ASP A 39 -7.34 7.92 -0.68
N ILE A 40 -6.06 8.10 -0.33
CA ILE A 40 -5.58 7.99 1.04
C ILE A 40 -4.56 9.10 1.36
N CYS A 41 -4.78 9.81 2.48
CA CYS A 41 -3.78 10.68 3.07
C CYS A 41 -3.18 10.06 4.35
N TYR A 42 -2.14 10.68 4.91
CA TYR A 42 -1.41 10.11 6.04
C TYR A 42 -2.29 10.00 7.29
N ASP A 43 -3.14 11.01 7.51
CA ASP A 43 -4.04 11.02 8.67
C ASP A 43 -5.09 9.90 8.56
N ASP A 44 -5.59 9.64 7.34
CA ASP A 44 -6.48 8.51 7.06
C ASP A 44 -5.75 7.16 7.25
N PHE A 45 -4.51 7.06 6.78
CA PHE A 45 -3.65 5.90 7.00
C PHE A 45 -3.53 5.55 8.50
N MET A 46 -3.14 6.54 9.31
CA MET A 46 -2.98 6.36 10.75
C MET A 46 -4.29 5.99 11.43
N LYS A 47 -5.38 6.66 11.06
CA LYS A 47 -6.69 6.46 11.70
C LYS A 47 -7.33 5.13 11.35
N TYR A 48 -7.24 4.68 10.10
CA TYR A 48 -8.06 3.57 9.61
C TYR A 48 -7.28 2.29 9.33
N TYR A 49 -5.97 2.35 9.11
CA TYR A 49 -5.19 1.22 8.60
C TYR A 49 -4.04 0.79 9.50
N TYR A 50 -3.33 1.72 10.15
CA TYR A 50 -2.10 1.44 10.90
C TYR A 50 -2.20 0.24 11.86
N ASP A 51 -3.21 0.20 12.72
CA ASP A 51 -3.39 -0.88 13.71
C ASP A 51 -3.96 -2.18 13.14
N LYS A 52 -4.37 -2.21 11.86
CA LYS A 52 -5.06 -3.34 11.22
C LYS A 52 -4.16 -4.16 10.32
N ILE A 53 -2.96 -3.68 10.03
CA ILE A 53 -2.07 -4.24 9.01
C ILE A 53 -0.76 -4.70 9.64
N ASP A 54 -0.11 -5.65 9.00
CA ASP A 54 1.19 -6.17 9.39
C ASP A 54 2.33 -5.57 8.56
N ASN A 55 2.02 -5.11 7.35
CA ASN A 55 2.98 -4.49 6.44
C ASN A 55 2.28 -3.66 5.37
N ILE A 56 3.10 -2.90 4.63
CA ILE A 56 2.69 -2.09 3.49
C ILE A 56 3.44 -2.58 2.26
N VAL A 57 2.73 -2.73 1.15
CA VAL A 57 3.27 -3.00 -0.17
C VAL A 57 2.90 -1.84 -1.07
N ILE A 58 3.90 -1.17 -1.63
CA ILE A 58 3.70 -0.10 -2.61
C ILE A 58 3.83 -0.74 -4.00
N SER A 59 2.82 -0.55 -4.86
CA SER A 59 2.90 -1.06 -6.22
C SER A 59 4.07 -0.42 -6.98
N PRO A 60 4.55 -1.04 -8.06
CA PRO A 60 5.28 -0.31 -9.09
C PRO A 60 4.41 0.84 -9.64
N GLY A 61 5.00 1.68 -10.47
CA GLY A 61 4.26 2.73 -11.15
C GLY A 61 5.17 3.60 -12.00
N TYR A 62 4.58 4.30 -12.95
CA TYR A 62 5.28 5.34 -13.71
C TYR A 62 5.36 6.62 -12.87
N GLY A 63 6.49 7.31 -12.94
CA GLY A 63 6.70 8.56 -12.21
C GLY A 63 8.15 8.74 -11.81
N ASN A 64 8.42 9.83 -11.09
CA ASN A 64 9.73 10.08 -10.50
C ASN A 64 9.51 10.50 -9.05
N PRO A 65 9.93 9.69 -8.06
CA PRO A 65 9.73 9.93 -6.63
C PRO A 65 10.35 11.25 -6.11
N MET A 66 11.18 11.89 -6.92
CA MET A 66 11.82 13.16 -6.62
C MET A 66 10.99 14.37 -7.10
N LEU A 67 9.95 14.16 -7.91
CA LEU A 67 9.04 15.21 -8.36
C LEU A 67 7.91 15.35 -7.34
N ASN A 68 7.64 16.58 -6.88
CA ASN A 68 6.83 16.84 -5.68
C ASN A 68 5.31 16.66 -5.89
N ASP A 69 4.86 15.50 -6.39
CA ASP A 69 3.44 15.16 -6.56
C ASP A 69 2.82 14.76 -5.19
N LYS A 70 1.55 15.12 -4.99
CA LYS A 70 0.77 14.76 -3.79
C LYS A 70 0.73 13.25 -3.56
N LYS A 71 0.72 12.43 -4.62
CA LYS A 71 0.66 10.95 -4.53
C LYS A 71 1.90 10.35 -3.89
N GLU A 72 3.06 10.97 -4.09
CA GLU A 72 4.32 10.49 -3.54
C GLU A 72 4.50 10.93 -2.08
N LYS A 73 3.81 12.00 -1.67
CA LYS A 73 3.86 12.51 -0.30
C LYS A 73 3.32 11.51 0.72
N ILE A 74 2.29 10.72 0.39
CA ILE A 74 1.78 9.72 1.34
C ILE A 74 2.85 8.66 1.63
N CYS A 75 3.47 8.07 0.60
CA CYS A 75 4.52 7.08 0.79
C CYS A 75 5.76 7.67 1.47
N TYR A 76 6.17 8.89 1.10
CA TYR A 76 7.26 9.58 1.77
C TYR A 76 6.99 9.77 3.27
N ARG A 77 5.77 10.22 3.64
CA ARG A 77 5.40 10.40 5.05
C ARG A 77 5.35 9.07 5.80
N ILE A 78 4.78 8.02 5.20
CA ILE A 78 4.74 6.67 5.78
C ILE A 78 6.14 6.12 6.05
N ILE A 79 7.12 6.38 5.18
CA ILE A 79 8.49 5.88 5.33
C ILE A 79 9.30 6.71 6.33
N LYS A 80 9.03 8.01 6.42
CA LYS A 80 9.83 8.96 7.20
C LYS A 80 9.42 9.04 8.67
N GLU A 81 8.13 8.91 8.96
CA GLU A 81 7.55 9.00 10.31
C GLU A 81 7.47 7.62 10.96
#